data_AF-A0A1F7PRI8-F1
#
_entry.id   AF-A0A1F7PRI8-F1
#
_cell.length_a   1.000
_cell.length_b   1.000
_cell.length_c   1.000
_cell.angle_alpha   90.00
_cell.angle_beta   90.00
_cell.angle_gamma   90.00
#
_symmetry.space_group_name_H-M   'P 1'
#
loop_
_entity.id
_entity.type
_entity.pdbx_description
1 polymer ?
#
loop_
_entity_poly.entity_id
_entity_poly.type
_entity_poly.pdbx_seq_one_letter_code
_entity_poly.pdbx_strand_id
1 'polypeptide(L)'
;MLVREQAQKLFESALAEFAPDWQIAGACIELSLHDPEHWASGLGTFGLVLRNRKTGAAKILGWRNGEFRNATYHRGISYRVLEAYADRIIDPIRRYFDEVGIVVGEPIRSSFLGRPTSGTRRL
;
A
#
# COMPACT_ATOMS: atom_id res chain seq x y z
N MET A 1 -2.76 -6.60 -18.75
CA MET A 1 -1.85 -6.27 -17.62
C MET A 1 -1.39 -4.85 -17.82
N LEU A 2 -1.41 -4.04 -16.75
CA LEU A 2 -0.84 -2.69 -16.77
C LEU A 2 0.67 -2.78 -16.97
N VAL A 3 1.25 -1.90 -17.79
CA VAL A 3 2.71 -1.71 -17.79
C VAL A 3 3.12 -0.79 -16.65
N ARG A 4 4.40 -0.86 -16.24
CA ARG A 4 4.95 -0.13 -15.08
C ARG A 4 4.64 1.37 -15.12
N GLU A 5 4.73 1.98 -16.28
CA GLU A 5 4.49 3.41 -16.49
C GLU A 5 3.02 3.79 -16.29
N GLN A 6 2.10 2.92 -16.70
CA GLN A 6 0.66 3.11 -16.49
C GLN A 6 0.31 2.93 -15.01
N ALA A 7 0.87 1.90 -14.38
CA ALA A 7 0.70 1.67 -12.95
C ALA A 7 1.20 2.85 -12.12
N GLN A 8 2.37 3.41 -12.47
CA GLN A 8 2.91 4.60 -11.81
C GLN A 8 1.98 5.80 -11.95
N LYS A 9 1.53 6.12 -13.17
CA LYS A 9 0.63 7.26 -13.41
C LYS A 9 -0.70 7.14 -12.66
N LEU A 10 -1.29 5.94 -12.64
CA LEU A 10 -2.52 5.68 -11.89
C LEU A 10 -2.30 5.86 -10.38
N PHE A 11 -1.16 5.38 -9.87
CA PHE A 11 -0.80 5.54 -8.46
C PHE A 11 -0.56 7.02 -8.11
N GLU A 12 0.11 7.79 -8.97
CA GLU A 12 0.31 9.24 -8.80
C GLU A 12 -1.01 10.00 -8.76
N SER A 13 -1.94 9.69 -9.67
CA SER A 13 -3.29 10.27 -9.67
C SER A 13 -4.05 9.96 -8.38
N ALA A 14 -4.00 8.70 -7.92
CA ALA A 14 -4.64 8.30 -6.67
C ALA A 14 -4.01 9.00 -5.45
N LEU A 15 -2.69 9.15 -5.41
CA LEU A 15 -2.00 9.91 -4.36
C LEU A 15 -2.47 11.36 -4.34
N ALA A 16 -2.53 12.01 -5.50
CA ALA A 16 -3.01 13.39 -5.59
C ALA A 16 -4.44 13.55 -5.07
N GLU A 17 -5.28 12.54 -5.27
CA GLU A 17 -6.68 12.55 -4.85
C GLU A 17 -6.88 12.24 -3.35
N PHE A 18 -6.18 11.23 -2.82
CA PHE A 18 -6.48 10.68 -1.48
C PHE A 18 -5.36 10.84 -0.43
N ALA A 19 -4.13 11.13 -0.87
CA ALA A 19 -2.95 11.22 0.00
C ALA A 19 -1.94 12.27 -0.52
N PRO A 20 -2.35 13.55 -0.70
CA PRO A 20 -1.56 14.55 -1.42
C PRO A 20 -0.23 14.92 -0.73
N ASP A 21 -0.11 14.61 0.57
CA ASP A 21 1.13 14.76 1.33
C ASP A 21 2.21 13.74 0.96
N TRP A 22 1.87 12.71 0.17
CA TRP A 22 2.78 11.66 -0.27
C TRP A 22 3.08 11.78 -1.77
N GLN A 23 4.28 11.35 -2.16
CA GLN A 23 4.72 11.29 -3.56
C GLN A 23 5.56 10.06 -3.80
N ILE A 24 5.62 9.62 -5.05
CA ILE A 24 6.56 8.59 -5.49
C ILE A 24 7.98 9.22 -5.54
N ALA A 25 8.96 8.53 -4.98
CA ALA A 25 10.35 8.97 -4.86
C ALA A 25 11.35 8.07 -5.62
N GLY A 26 10.86 7.17 -6.49
CA GLY A 26 11.67 6.26 -7.29
C GLY A 26 10.87 5.62 -8.43
N ALA A 27 11.49 4.68 -9.15
CA ALA A 27 10.82 3.97 -10.22
C ALA A 27 9.78 2.96 -9.70
N CYS A 28 8.66 2.84 -10.40
CA CYS A 28 7.73 1.72 -10.25
C CYS A 28 8.35 0.45 -10.82
N ILE A 29 8.38 -0.62 -10.02
CA ILE A 29 8.87 -1.93 -10.48
C ILE A 29 7.76 -2.96 -10.43
N GLU A 30 7.83 -3.95 -11.30
CA GLU A 30 6.98 -5.14 -11.18
C GLU A 30 7.69 -6.17 -10.29
N LEU A 31 6.95 -6.72 -9.33
CA LEU A 31 7.47 -7.67 -8.36
C LEU A 31 7.31 -9.11 -8.87
N SER A 32 8.41 -9.85 -8.83
CA SER A 32 8.41 -11.31 -9.02
C SER A 32 7.84 -12.02 -7.79
N LEU A 33 7.01 -13.05 -8.01
CA LEU A 33 6.55 -13.98 -6.96
C LEU A 33 7.63 -15.01 -6.56
N HIS A 34 8.68 -15.14 -7.37
CA HIS A 34 9.77 -16.10 -7.14
C HIS A 34 10.92 -15.50 -6.35
N ASP A 35 10.90 -14.18 -6.13
CA ASP A 35 11.90 -13.50 -5.31
C ASP A 35 11.41 -13.44 -3.85
N PRO A 36 12.13 -14.05 -2.89
CA PRO A 36 11.73 -14.05 -1.49
C PRO A 36 11.75 -12.66 -0.83
N GLU A 37 12.54 -11.72 -1.36
CA GLU A 37 12.62 -10.35 -0.84
C GLU A 37 11.39 -9.53 -1.23
N HIS A 38 10.74 -9.90 -2.33
CA HIS A 38 9.52 -9.27 -2.77
C HIS A 38 8.33 -9.64 -1.89
N TRP A 39 7.60 -8.60 -1.48
CA TRP A 39 6.35 -8.72 -0.75
C TRP A 39 5.16 -8.45 -1.67
N ALA A 40 4.98 -9.34 -2.65
CA ALA A 40 3.88 -9.26 -3.60
C ALA A 40 2.52 -9.59 -2.97
N SER A 41 1.45 -9.00 -3.51
CA SER A 41 0.06 -9.28 -3.14
C SER A 41 -0.64 -10.24 -4.11
N GLY A 42 0.02 -10.60 -5.22
CA GLY A 42 -0.45 -11.55 -6.23
C GLY A 42 0.28 -11.35 -7.57
N LEU A 43 -0.21 -11.99 -8.63
CA LEU A 43 0.29 -11.75 -9.99
C LEU A 43 0.07 -10.29 -10.41
N GLY A 44 1.08 -9.66 -11.04
CA GLY A 44 1.03 -8.25 -11.44
C GLY A 44 1.02 -7.30 -10.24
N THR A 45 1.88 -7.53 -9.25
CA THR A 45 2.08 -6.60 -8.14
C THR A 45 3.19 -5.61 -8.47
N PHE A 46 3.00 -4.34 -8.13
CA PHE A 46 4.00 -3.30 -8.30
C PHE A 46 4.60 -2.85 -6.97
N GLY A 47 5.92 -2.63 -6.98
CA GLY A 47 6.69 -2.05 -5.90
C GLY A 47 6.98 -0.56 -6.14
N LEU A 48 6.91 0.23 -5.09
CA LEU A 48 7.00 1.69 -5.12
C LEU A 48 7.70 2.22 -3.87
N VAL A 49 8.44 3.31 -4.02
CA VAL A 49 9.02 4.07 -2.89
C VAL A 49 8.23 5.35 -2.75
N LEU A 50 7.65 5.57 -1.57
CA LEU A 50 6.89 6.78 -1.24
C LEU A 50 7.67 7.64 -0.26
N ARG A 51 7.55 8.96 -0.44
CA ARG A 51 8.09 9.96 0.47
C ARG A 51 7.02 10.96 0.85
N ASN A 52 6.90 11.24 2.13
CA ASN A 52 6.05 12.32 2.62
C ASN A 52 6.73 13.68 2.33
N ARG A 53 6.02 14.58 1.66
CA ARG A 53 6.51 15.91 1.26
C ARG A 53 6.83 16.81 2.45
N LYS A 54 6.08 16.68 3.56
CA LYS A 54 6.18 17.53 4.75
C LYS A 54 7.17 17.00 5.76
N THR A 55 7.08 15.71 6.10
CA THR A 55 7.87 15.12 7.19
C THR A 55 9.14 14.43 6.70
N GLY A 56 9.25 14.16 5.39
CA GLY A 56 10.34 13.37 4.83
C GLY A 56 10.25 11.88 5.13
N ALA A 57 9.20 11.41 5.81
CA ALA A 57 9.00 9.99 6.11
C ALA A 57 8.95 9.14 4.83
N ALA A 58 9.54 7.94 4.88
CA ALA A 58 9.60 7.03 3.74
C ALA A 58 8.72 5.79 3.98
N LYS A 59 8.05 5.34 2.92
CA LYS A 59 7.35 4.04 2.90
C LYS A 59 7.79 3.25 1.68
N ILE A 60 8.16 2.00 1.89
CA ILE A 60 8.58 1.08 0.82
C ILE A 60 7.47 0.06 0.61
N LEU A 61 6.93 0.02 -0.60
CA LEU A 61 5.88 -0.91 -1.00
C LEU A 61 6.50 -2.00 -1.85
N GLY A 62 6.29 -3.26 -1.49
CA GLY A 62 6.72 -4.40 -2.31
C GLY A 62 7.99 -5.11 -1.87
N TRP A 63 8.61 -4.68 -0.77
CA TRP A 63 9.78 -5.35 -0.19
C TRP A 63 9.53 -5.70 1.27
N ARG A 64 10.09 -6.83 1.71
CA ARG A 64 10.00 -7.27 3.11
C ARG A 64 10.97 -6.55 4.03
N ASN A 65 12.13 -6.19 3.51
CA ASN A 65 13.18 -5.49 4.24
C ASN A 65 13.96 -4.57 3.28
N GLY A 66 14.90 -3.79 3.83
CA GLY A 66 15.87 -3.03 3.06
C GLY A 66 16.73 -2.16 3.97
N GLU A 67 17.66 -1.41 3.37
CA GLU A 67 18.67 -0.65 4.12
C GLU A 67 18.18 0.72 4.65
N PHE A 68 16.94 1.10 4.35
CA PHE A 68 16.41 2.41 4.73
C PHE A 68 15.98 2.42 6.21
N ARG A 69 16.90 2.83 7.10
CA ARG A 69 16.73 2.85 8.56
C ARG A 69 15.45 3.51 9.09
N ASN A 70 14.88 4.48 8.36
CA ASN A 70 13.69 5.24 8.77
C ASN A 70 12.47 4.98 7.87
N ALA A 71 12.47 3.88 7.12
CA ALA A 71 11.35 3.53 6.24
C ALA A 71 10.47 2.44 6.84
N THR A 72 9.16 2.52 6.59
CA THR A 72 8.23 1.41 6.90
C THR A 72 7.94 0.60 5.65
N TYR A 73 7.92 -0.73 5.78
CA TYR A 73 7.77 -1.68 4.69
C TYR A 73 6.35 -2.24 4.63
N HIS A 74 5.79 -2.32 3.42
CA HIS A 74 4.42 -2.77 3.16
C HIS A 74 4.37 -3.68 1.95
N ARG A 75 3.27 -4.42 1.78
CA ARG A 75 3.01 -5.18 0.54
C ARG A 75 2.99 -4.24 -0.67
N GLY A 76 3.34 -4.79 -1.84
CA GLY A 76 3.16 -4.09 -3.10
C GLY A 76 1.70 -3.99 -3.51
N ILE A 77 1.40 -3.06 -4.41
CA ILE A 77 0.03 -2.82 -4.91
C ILE A 77 -0.28 -3.73 -6.10
N SER A 78 -1.41 -4.43 -6.05
CA SER A 78 -1.88 -5.27 -7.15
C SER A 78 -2.41 -4.43 -8.32
N TYR A 79 -2.13 -4.85 -9.56
CA TYR A 79 -2.69 -4.21 -10.75
C TYR A 79 -4.22 -4.13 -10.72
N ARG A 80 -4.92 -5.08 -10.07
CA ARG A 80 -6.38 -5.07 -9.97
C ARG A 80 -6.91 -3.88 -9.16
N VAL A 81 -6.17 -3.44 -8.15
CA VAL A 81 -6.51 -2.25 -7.37
C VAL A 81 -6.38 -0.99 -8.23
N LEU A 82 -5.33 -0.92 -9.05
CA LEU A 82 -5.08 0.19 -9.97
C LEU A 82 -6.07 0.21 -11.15
N GLU A 83 -6.41 -0.96 -11.68
CA GLU A 83 -7.41 -1.14 -12.73
C GLU A 83 -8.80 -0.70 -12.25
N ALA A 84 -9.21 -1.14 -11.05
CA ALA A 84 -10.45 -0.68 -10.42
C ALA A 84 -10.49 0.85 -10.26
N TYR A 85 -9.37 1.47 -9.86
CA TYR A 85 -9.28 2.93 -9.78
C TYR A 85 -9.45 3.61 -11.15
N ALA A 86 -8.85 3.05 -12.20
CA ALA A 86 -9.03 3.52 -13.57
C ALA A 86 -10.52 3.45 -14.01
N ASP A 87 -11.22 2.40 -13.58
CA ASP A 87 -12.66 2.20 -13.79
C ASP A 87 -13.55 3.00 -12.80
N ARG A 88 -12.97 3.95 -12.05
CA ARG A 88 -13.64 4.81 -11.07
C ARG A 88 -14.24 4.08 -9.86
N ILE A 89 -13.79 2.85 -9.60
CA ILE A 89 -14.11 2.09 -8.38
C ILE A 89 -13.02 2.40 -7.35
N ILE A 90 -13.29 3.35 -6.45
CA ILE A 90 -12.26 3.96 -5.58
C ILE A 90 -12.03 3.25 -4.23
N ASP A 91 -12.97 2.43 -3.76
CA ASP A 91 -12.84 1.75 -2.47
C ASP A 91 -11.56 0.90 -2.32
N PRO A 92 -11.14 0.10 -3.32
CA PRO A 92 -9.94 -0.72 -3.21
C PRO A 92 -8.66 0.09 -2.99
N ILE A 93 -8.50 1.21 -3.70
CA ILE A 93 -7.30 2.05 -3.58
C ILE A 93 -7.29 2.82 -2.26
N ARG A 94 -8.45 3.28 -1.78
CA ARG A 94 -8.57 3.95 -0.47
C ARG A 94 -8.25 3.00 0.67
N ARG A 95 -8.79 1.78 0.63
CA ARG A 95 -8.48 0.75 1.63
C ARG A 95 -7.00 0.41 1.63
N TYR A 96 -6.38 0.26 0.46
CA TYR A 96 -4.95 0.01 0.36
C TYR A 96 -4.13 1.16 0.98
N PHE A 97 -4.51 2.42 0.73
CA PHE A 97 -3.84 3.57 1.35
C PHE A 97 -4.03 3.64 2.87
N ASP A 98 -5.19 3.20 3.38
CA ASP A 98 -5.45 3.10 4.82
C ASP A 98 -4.57 2.03 5.46
N GLU A 99 -4.49 0.85 4.83
CA GLU A 99 -3.61 -0.26 5.26
C GLU A 99 -2.13 0.15 5.30
N VAL A 100 -1.69 0.98 4.34
CA VAL A 100 -0.32 1.54 4.28
C VAL A 100 -0.15 2.75 5.23
N GLY A 101 -1.24 3.31 5.75
CA GLY A 101 -1.27 4.44 6.66
C GLY A 101 -0.84 5.77 6.01
N ILE A 102 -1.38 6.07 4.82
CA ILE A 102 -1.11 7.32 4.09
C ILE A 102 -2.35 8.18 3.80
N VAL A 103 -3.56 7.70 4.11
CA VAL A 103 -4.79 8.47 3.94
C VAL A 103 -4.78 9.71 4.82
N VAL A 104 -5.19 10.84 4.25
CA VAL A 104 -5.44 12.09 4.99
C VAL A 104 -6.93 12.15 5.32
N GLY A 105 -7.28 12.06 6.61
CA GLY A 105 -8.67 12.02 7.08
C GLY A 105 -8.91 10.89 8.07
N GLU A 106 -9.99 10.97 8.84
CA GLU A 106 -10.29 10.07 9.96
C GLU A 106 -10.11 8.59 9.56
N PRO A 107 -9.32 7.80 10.31
CA PRO A 107 -9.10 6.40 9.96
C PRO A 107 -10.46 5.73 9.85
N ILE A 108 -10.69 4.98 8.77
CA ILE A 108 -11.82 4.06 8.75
C ILE A 108 -11.51 3.12 9.90
N ARG A 109 -12.19 3.30 11.04
CA ARG A 109 -12.04 2.45 12.20
C ARG A 109 -12.33 1.05 11.71
N SER A 110 -11.25 0.30 11.45
CA SER A 110 -11.29 -1.11 11.19
C SER A 110 -11.82 -1.73 12.47
N SER A 111 -13.13 -1.90 12.53
CA SER A 111 -13.85 -2.58 13.60
C SER A 111 -13.49 -4.06 13.56
N PHE A 112 -12.23 -4.39 13.86
CA PHE A 112 -11.84 -5.73 14.30
C PHE A 112 -12.15 -5.84 15.79
N LEU A 113 -13.44 -5.82 16.12
CA LEU A 113 -13.95 -6.29 17.42
C LEU A 113 -14.42 -7.73 17.24
N GLY A 114 -13.45 -8.62 17.19
CA GLY A 114 -13.66 -10.06 17.23
C GLY A 114 -12.52 -10.70 18.02
N ARG A 115 -12.54 -10.54 19.35
CA ARG A 115 -11.70 -11.34 20.25
C ARG A 115 -12.61 -12.22 21.10
N PRO A 116 -12.43 -13.56 21.10
CA PRO A 116 -13.23 -14.46 21.91
C PRO A 116 -12.82 -14.28 23.38
N THR A 117 -13.78 -14.04 24.26
CA THR A 117 -13.54 -14.08 25.71
C THR A 117 -13.40 -15.53 26.14
N SER A 118 -12.15 -16.00 26.23
CA SER A 118 -11.82 -17.19 26.99
C SER A 118 -12.06 -16.88 28.47
N GLY A 119 -13.18 -17.38 28.99
CA GLY A 119 -13.54 -17.29 30.41
C GLY A 119 -13.32 -18.64 31.08
N THR A 120 -12.09 -18.90 31.51
CA THR A 120 -11.79 -19.95 32.48
C THR A 120 -12.41 -19.56 33.83
N ARG A 121 -13.26 -20.41 34.40
CA ARG A 121 -13.46 -20.42 35.87
C ARG A 121 -13.56 -21.86 36.36
N ARG A 122 -12.50 -22.29 37.06
CA ARG A 122 -12.54 -23.41 38.01
C ARG A 122 -13.45 -23.01 39.18
N LEU A 123 -14.35 -23.89 39.60
CA LEU A 123 -14.24 -24.75 40.78
C LEU A 123 -15.38 -25.77 40.74
#